data_AF-A0A932PHR2-F1
#
_entry.id   AF-A0A932PHR2-F1
#
_cell.length_a   1.000
_cell.length_b   1.000
_cell.length_c   1.000
_cell.angle_alpha   90.00
_cell.angle_beta   90.00
_cell.angle_gamma   90.00
#
_symmetry.space_group_name_H-M   'P 1'
#
loop_
_entity.id
_entity.type
_entity.pdbx_description
1 polymer ?
#
loop_
_entity_poly.entity_id
_entity_poly.type
_entity_poly.pdbx_seq_one_letter_code
_entity_poly.pdbx_strand_id
1 'polypeptide(L)'
;MDLFPTVADILGLSGDVFIRPLDGISLKPLLTAELAERPQPIPFRFGQKLALIGNRFKLLCDDQRKDVFQLYDLITDPNETVDLSRQQPEVFSQMKQDLLAWNQAVEASFAGRDYPAGTVSPPDPEPIFWYDAPQYAPHLAAWKERWEFKSYLNRQRGAGGGRRK
;
A
#
# COMPACT_ATOMS: atom_id res chain seq x y z
N MET A 1 5.26 5.46 3.04
CA MET A 1 5.21 5.10 4.47
C MET A 1 6.36 5.75 5.24
N ASP A 2 7.60 5.25 5.14
CA ASP A 2 8.71 5.70 6.01
C ASP A 2 9.34 7.05 5.67
N LEU A 3 9.16 7.55 4.44
CA LEU A 3 9.77 8.81 4.01
C LEU A 3 9.36 10.01 4.88
N PHE A 4 8.07 10.12 5.19
CA PHE A 4 7.55 11.23 5.99
C PHE A 4 8.14 11.30 7.41
N PRO A 5 8.06 10.25 8.25
CA PRO A 5 8.69 10.28 9.56
C PRO A 5 10.21 10.40 9.53
N THR A 6 10.86 9.90 8.48
CA THR A 6 12.32 10.08 8.30
C THR A 6 12.67 11.55 8.08
N VAL A 7 11.97 12.25 7.19
CA VAL A 7 12.22 13.67 6.91
C VAL A 7 11.91 14.52 8.15
N ALA A 8 10.80 14.24 8.85
CA ALA A 8 10.45 14.96 10.08
C ALA A 8 11.51 14.82 11.18
N ASP A 9 12.06 13.61 11.37
CA ASP A 9 13.14 13.34 12.33
C ASP A 9 14.48 13.99 11.93
N ILE A 10 14.82 14.00 10.64
CA ILE A 10 16.00 14.72 10.14
C ILE A 10 15.89 16.22 10.43
N LEU A 11 14.70 16.79 10.26
CA LEU A 11 14.44 18.22 10.48
C LEU A 11 14.19 18.57 11.96
N GLY A 12 14.08 17.59 12.86
CA GLY A 12 13.79 17.81 14.27
C GLY A 12 12.39 18.39 14.53
N LEU A 13 11.42 18.07 13.68
CA LEU A 13 10.03 18.51 13.86
C LEU A 13 9.40 17.85 15.08
N SER A 14 8.53 18.58 15.76
CA SER A 14 7.75 18.07 16.91
C SER A 14 6.69 17.05 16.48
N GLY A 15 6.24 16.23 17.43
CA GLY A 15 5.30 15.14 17.16
C GLY A 15 3.88 15.56 16.76
N ASP A 16 3.56 16.84 16.89
CA ASP A 16 2.29 17.47 16.51
C ASP A 16 2.11 17.60 14.99
N VAL A 17 3.19 17.52 14.21
CA VAL A 17 3.10 17.49 12.73
C VAL A 17 2.54 16.18 12.19
N PHE A 18 2.52 15.12 13.01
CA PHE A 18 2.04 13.81 12.59
C PHE A 18 0.52 13.71 12.76
N ILE A 19 -0.18 13.46 11.64
CA ILE A 19 -1.53 12.91 11.70
C ILE A 19 -1.40 11.43 12.10
N ARG A 20 -2.15 11.01 13.11
CA ARG A 20 -2.20 9.62 13.59
C ARG A 20 -3.40 8.90 12.96
N PRO A 21 -3.31 7.58 12.70
CA PRO A 21 -2.16 6.70 12.94
C PRO A 21 -1.01 6.93 11.95
N LEU A 22 0.22 6.59 12.36
CA LEU A 22 1.41 6.66 11.51
C LEU A 22 1.88 5.24 11.22
N ASP A 23 1.86 4.84 9.95
CA ASP A 23 2.28 3.49 9.53
C ASP A 23 3.80 3.30 9.52
N GLY A 24 4.55 4.37 9.25
CA GLY A 24 6.00 4.32 9.02
C GLY A 24 6.86 4.59 10.24
N ILE A 25 8.14 4.26 10.12
CA ILE A 25 9.18 4.63 11.08
C ILE A 25 10.23 5.53 10.42
N SER A 26 10.96 6.29 11.22
CA SER A 26 12.14 6.99 10.74
C SER A 26 13.24 5.99 10.38
N LEU A 27 13.79 6.15 9.17
CA LEU A 27 14.96 5.41 8.70
C LEU A 27 16.28 6.14 9.04
N LYS A 28 16.22 7.27 9.75
CA LYS A 28 17.43 8.04 10.13
C LYS A 28 18.52 7.18 10.79
N PRO A 29 18.22 6.18 11.67
CA PRO A 29 19.27 5.33 12.22
C PRO A 29 20.04 4.54 11.14
N LEU A 30 19.36 4.13 10.05
CA LEU A 30 19.98 3.43 8.91
C LEU A 30 20.97 4.28 8.12
N LEU A 31 20.93 5.60 8.27
CA LEU A 31 21.90 6.49 7.62
C LEU A 31 23.27 6.44 8.30
N THR A 32 23.33 5.98 9.55
CA THR A 32 24.54 6.01 10.39
C THR A 32 24.99 4.64 10.87
N ALA A 33 24.10 3.64 10.87
CA ALA A 33 24.40 2.29 11.29
C ALA A 33 23.50 1.30 10.55
N GLU A 34 24.02 0.11 10.28
CA GLU A 34 23.19 -0.98 9.78
C GLU A 34 22.31 -1.52 10.92
N LEU A 35 20.99 -1.56 10.70
CA LEU A 35 20.08 -2.20 11.64
C LEU A 35 19.88 -3.65 11.20
N ALA A 36 20.04 -4.58 12.14
CA ALA A 36 19.80 -6.00 11.86
C ALA A 36 18.32 -6.29 11.58
N GLU A 37 17.41 -5.60 12.27
CA GLU A 37 15.97 -5.87 12.22
C GLU A 37 15.14 -4.60 12.27
N ARG A 38 14.00 -4.63 11.58
CA ARG A 38 12.97 -3.61 11.71
C ARG A 38 12.10 -3.91 12.95
N PRO A 39 11.78 -2.91 13.79
CA PRO A 39 11.01 -3.12 15.01
C PRO A 39 9.52 -3.41 14.77
N GLN A 40 8.97 -3.04 13.61
CA GLN A 40 7.55 -3.26 13.27
C GLN A 40 7.40 -3.78 11.84
N PRO A 41 6.45 -4.71 11.60
CA PRO A 41 6.20 -5.24 10.26
C PRO A 41 5.62 -4.17 9.33
N ILE A 42 5.68 -4.43 8.03
CA ILE A 42 5.19 -3.54 6.97
C ILE A 42 3.89 -4.12 6.40
N PRO A 43 2.73 -3.50 6.69
CA PRO A 43 1.47 -3.92 6.13
C PRO A 43 1.22 -3.35 4.72
N PHE A 44 0.48 -4.10 3.91
CA PHE A 44 0.00 -3.69 2.60
C PHE A 44 -1.46 -4.09 2.41
N ARG A 45 -2.21 -3.22 1.71
CA ARG A 45 -3.56 -3.48 1.25
C ARG A 45 -3.72 -3.05 -0.20
N PHE A 46 -4.29 -3.92 -1.03
CA PHE A 46 -4.67 -3.61 -2.40
C PHE A 46 -6.02 -4.24 -2.74
N GLY A 47 -7.06 -3.41 -2.79
CA GLY A 47 -8.44 -3.89 -2.90
C GLY A 47 -8.80 -4.79 -1.71
N GLN A 48 -9.06 -6.08 -1.99
CA GLN A 48 -9.36 -7.11 -0.99
C GLN A 48 -8.13 -7.93 -0.56
N LYS A 49 -6.96 -7.66 -1.13
CA LYS A 49 -5.71 -8.34 -0.79
C LYS A 49 -5.04 -7.65 0.39
N LEU A 50 -4.53 -8.44 1.32
CA LEU A 50 -3.78 -7.99 2.48
C LEU A 50 -2.42 -8.72 2.54
N ALA A 51 -1.38 -8.03 2.97
CA ALA A 51 -0.11 -8.66 3.31
C ALA A 51 0.52 -7.99 4.53
N LEU A 52 1.24 -8.77 5.33
CA LEU A 52 2.07 -8.27 6.42
C LEU A 52 3.48 -8.83 6.27
N ILE A 53 4.47 -7.96 6.13
CA ILE A 53 5.87 -8.34 5.92
C ILE A 53 6.67 -8.05 7.18
N GLY A 54 7.12 -9.10 7.87
CA GLY A 54 8.08 -8.99 8.97
C GLY A 54 9.53 -9.19 8.49
N ASN A 55 10.48 -9.30 9.43
CA ASN A 55 11.90 -9.51 9.10
C ASN A 55 12.15 -10.87 8.43
N ARG A 56 11.46 -11.93 8.88
CA ARG A 56 11.58 -13.29 8.35
C ARG A 56 10.32 -13.79 7.67
N PHE A 57 9.16 -13.50 8.24
CA PHE A 57 7.90 -14.07 7.79
C PHE A 57 7.06 -13.07 7.02
N LYS A 58 6.29 -13.57 6.06
CA LYS A 58 5.25 -12.84 5.35
C LYS A 58 3.93 -13.55 5.50
N LEU A 59 2.91 -12.80 5.87
CA LEU A 59 1.52 -13.26 5.86
C LEU A 59 0.82 -12.67 4.63
N LEU A 60 0.08 -13.49 3.90
CA LEU A 60 -0.63 -13.10 2.68
C LEU A 60 -2.11 -13.53 2.77
N CYS A 61 -3.00 -12.67 2.29
CA CYS A 61 -4.41 -12.98 2.06
C CYS A 61 -4.84 -12.40 0.70
N ASP A 62 -5.26 -13.26 -0.22
CA ASP A 62 -5.69 -12.84 -1.57
C ASP A 62 -7.11 -12.26 -1.61
N ASP A 63 -7.92 -12.58 -0.61
CA ASP A 63 -9.28 -12.06 -0.49
C ASP A 63 -9.72 -12.11 0.98
N GLN A 64 -9.67 -10.95 1.65
CA GLN A 64 -10.03 -10.82 3.07
C GLN A 64 -11.46 -11.27 3.38
N ARG A 65 -12.35 -11.38 2.38
CA ARG A 65 -13.72 -11.89 2.55
C ARG A 65 -13.78 -13.41 2.74
N LYS A 66 -12.72 -14.13 2.34
CA LYS A 66 -12.64 -15.59 2.39
C LYS A 66 -11.94 -16.11 3.65
N ASP A 67 -11.32 -15.23 4.43
CA ASP A 67 -10.52 -15.56 5.62
C ASP A 67 -9.43 -16.62 5.38
N VAL A 68 -8.89 -16.69 4.16
CA VAL A 68 -7.80 -17.62 3.79
C VAL A 68 -6.48 -16.87 3.84
N PHE A 69 -5.60 -17.28 4.75
CA PHE A 69 -4.28 -16.69 4.97
C PHE A 69 -3.18 -17.74 4.78
N GLN A 70 -2.04 -17.30 4.25
CA GLN A 70 -0.86 -18.12 4.01
C GLN A 70 0.34 -17.47 4.70
N LEU A 71 1.23 -18.28 5.26
CA LEU A 71 2.44 -17.82 5.94
C LEU A 71 3.67 -18.35 5.21
N TYR A 72 4.58 -17.46 4.85
CA TYR A 72 5.81 -17.81 4.14
C TYR A 72 7.03 -17.35 4.93
N ASP A 73 8.12 -18.12 4.85
CA ASP A 73 9.44 -17.75 5.38
C ASP A 73 10.28 -17.16 4.26
N LEU A 74 10.47 -15.84 4.28
CA LEU A 74 11.20 -15.11 3.25
C LEU A 74 12.71 -15.41 3.23
N ILE A 75 13.27 -15.94 4.32
CA ILE A 75 14.69 -16.27 4.39
C ILE A 75 14.95 -17.62 3.71
N THR A 76 14.15 -18.63 4.01
CA THR A 76 14.34 -19.99 3.47
C THR A 76 13.55 -20.25 2.19
N ASP A 77 12.50 -19.48 1.93
CA ASP A 77 11.59 -19.63 0.79
C ASP A 77 11.24 -18.25 0.16
N PRO A 78 12.23 -17.58 -0.46
CA PRO A 78 12.04 -16.26 -1.06
C PRO A 78 11.04 -16.23 -2.23
N ASN A 79 10.69 -17.40 -2.78
CA ASN A 79 9.72 -17.56 -3.87
C ASN A 79 8.31 -17.91 -3.39
N GLU A 80 8.07 -17.95 -2.07
CA GLU A 80 6.75 -18.16 -1.46
C GLU A 80 6.06 -19.45 -1.93
N THR A 81 6.81 -20.55 -1.95
CA THR A 81 6.38 -21.85 -2.48
C THR A 81 5.76 -22.77 -1.42
N VAL A 82 6.10 -22.61 -0.15
CA VAL A 82 5.67 -23.49 0.95
C VAL A 82 4.88 -22.72 1.99
N ASP A 83 3.59 -23.03 2.13
CA ASP A 83 2.77 -22.47 3.20
C ASP A 83 3.07 -23.12 4.56
N LEU A 84 3.49 -22.28 5.52
CA LEU A 84 3.84 -22.63 6.89
C LEU A 84 2.72 -22.35 7.89
N SER A 85 1.54 -21.91 7.45
CA SER A 85 0.42 -21.53 8.34
C SER A 85 0.06 -22.59 9.38
N ARG A 86 0.09 -23.88 8.98
CA ARG A 86 -0.16 -25.03 9.87
C ARG A 86 1.07 -25.50 10.65
N GLN A 87 2.26 -25.21 10.14
CA GLN A 87 3.53 -25.66 10.72
C GLN A 87 4.03 -24.70 11.81
N GLN A 88 3.68 -23.41 11.70
CA GLN A 88 4.02 -22.37 12.66
C GLN A 88 2.75 -21.62 13.13
N PRO A 89 1.86 -22.29 13.87
CA PRO A 89 0.56 -21.73 14.24
C PRO A 89 0.67 -20.49 15.15
N GLU A 90 1.70 -20.40 16.00
CA GLU A 90 1.92 -19.27 16.89
C GLU A 90 2.28 -18.00 16.10
N VAL A 91 3.26 -18.09 15.19
CA VAL A 91 3.67 -16.99 14.30
C VAL A 91 2.51 -16.58 13.40
N PHE A 92 1.80 -17.56 12.82
CA PHE A 92 0.62 -17.32 12.00
C PHE A 92 -0.45 -16.53 12.77
N SER A 93 -0.78 -16.97 13.98
CA SER A 93 -1.80 -16.33 14.81
C SER A 93 -1.42 -14.88 15.15
N GLN A 94 -0.18 -14.65 15.57
CA GLN A 94 0.30 -13.31 15.91
C GLN A 94 0.25 -12.38 14.70
N MET A 95 0.84 -12.79 13.57
CA MET A 95 0.85 -11.96 12.36
C MET A 95 -0.57 -11.70 11.83
N LYS A 96 -1.48 -12.67 11.94
CA LYS A 96 -2.88 -12.49 11.53
C LYS A 96 -3.56 -11.44 12.39
N GLN A 97 -3.35 -11.48 13.71
CA GLN A 97 -3.88 -10.46 14.62
C GLN A 97 -3.36 -9.07 14.28
N ASP A 98 -2.05 -8.93 14.09
CA ASP A 98 -1.41 -7.65 13.76
C ASP A 98 -1.96 -7.07 12.44
N LEU A 99 -2.09 -7.91 11.41
CA LEU A 99 -2.60 -7.51 10.10
C LEU A 99 -4.07 -7.07 10.16
N LEU A 100 -4.91 -7.80 10.91
CA LEU A 100 -6.32 -7.46 11.05
C LEU A 100 -6.52 -6.19 11.88
N ALA A 101 -5.73 -5.98 12.93
CA ALA A 101 -5.75 -4.76 13.72
C ALA A 101 -5.37 -3.54 12.88
N TRP A 102 -4.30 -3.65 12.08
CA TRP A 102 -3.92 -2.60 11.14
C TRP A 102 -5.00 -2.34 10.09
N ASN A 103 -5.59 -3.39 9.51
CA ASN A 103 -6.62 -3.24 8.49
C ASN A 103 -7.87 -2.52 9.03
N GLN A 104 -8.23 -2.73 10.31
CA GLN A 104 -9.29 -1.98 10.97
C GLN A 104 -8.95 -0.49 11.14
N ALA A 105 -7.70 -0.16 11.44
CA ALA A 105 -7.24 1.23 11.49
C ALA A 105 -7.35 1.91 10.11
N VAL A 106 -6.99 1.20 9.04
CA VAL A 106 -7.17 1.70 7.66
C VAL A 106 -8.64 1.97 7.35
N GLU A 107 -9.57 1.11 7.75
CA GLU A 107 -11.02 1.37 7.59
C GLU A 107 -11.48 2.61 8.37
N ALA A 108 -10.91 2.86 9.55
CA ALA A 108 -11.20 4.07 10.34
C ALA A 108 -10.70 5.33 9.61
N SER A 109 -9.53 5.27 9.00
CA SER A 109 -8.96 6.34 8.18
C SER A 109 -9.82 6.62 6.94
N PHE A 110 -10.25 5.59 6.21
CA PHE A 110 -11.18 5.74 5.08
C PHE A 110 -12.51 6.37 5.49
N ALA A 111 -13.02 6.01 6.67
CA ALA A 111 -14.22 6.61 7.24
C ALA A 111 -14.01 8.03 7.78
N GLY A 112 -12.79 8.58 7.70
CA GLY A 112 -12.45 9.92 8.16
C GLY A 112 -12.28 10.07 9.67
N ARG A 113 -12.35 8.97 10.44
CA ARG A 113 -12.41 8.99 11.91
C ARG A 113 -11.09 9.42 12.56
N ASP A 114 -10.00 9.28 11.82
CA ASP A 114 -8.65 9.60 12.29
C ASP A 114 -8.27 11.07 12.01
N TYR A 115 -9.13 11.81 11.29
CA TYR A 115 -8.91 13.22 11.00
C TYR A 115 -9.62 14.12 12.02
N PRO A 116 -9.05 15.29 12.39
CA PRO A 116 -9.70 16.23 13.29
C PRO A 116 -11.10 16.69 12.82
N ALA A 117 -11.33 16.70 11.51
CA ALA A 117 -12.62 17.05 10.90
C ALA A 117 -13.64 15.89 10.92
N GLY A 118 -13.25 14.68 11.34
CA GLY A 118 -14.08 13.47 11.36
C GLY A 118 -14.50 12.98 9.97
N THR A 119 -13.98 13.58 8.90
CA THR A 119 -14.33 13.32 7.50
C THR A 119 -13.10 13.54 6.61
N VAL A 120 -13.02 12.80 5.51
CA VAL A 120 -12.01 13.02 4.46
C VAL A 120 -12.51 14.17 3.57
N SER A 121 -11.82 15.32 3.60
CA SER A 121 -12.19 16.52 2.85
C SER A 121 -10.98 17.18 2.20
N PRO A 122 -10.95 17.34 0.86
CA PRO A 122 -11.94 16.85 -0.11
C PRO A 122 -11.96 15.31 -0.18
N PRO A 123 -13.02 14.70 -0.73
CA PRO A 123 -13.05 13.25 -0.92
C PRO A 123 -11.92 12.80 -1.86
N ASP A 124 -11.54 11.52 -1.75
CA ASP A 124 -10.56 10.93 -2.65
C ASP A 124 -10.98 11.13 -4.11
N PRO A 125 -10.05 11.54 -5.00
CA PRO A 125 -10.36 11.71 -6.40
C PRO A 125 -10.67 10.36 -7.03
N GLU A 126 -11.70 10.34 -7.89
CA GLU A 126 -12.00 9.16 -8.70
C GLU A 126 -10.84 8.83 -9.64
N PRO A 127 -10.51 7.54 -9.85
CA PRO A 127 -9.49 7.16 -10.82
C PRO A 127 -9.85 7.67 -12.22
N ILE A 128 -8.96 8.48 -12.79
CA ILE A 128 -9.05 8.94 -14.19
C ILE A 128 -7.87 8.39 -14.99
N PHE A 129 -8.12 8.00 -16.24
CA PHE A 129 -7.02 7.74 -17.14
C PHE A 129 -6.33 9.06 -17.47
N TRP A 130 -5.00 9.07 -17.51
CA TRP A 130 -4.23 10.27 -17.78
C TRP A 130 -4.63 10.91 -19.13
N TYR A 131 -4.93 10.12 -20.16
CA TYR A 131 -5.32 10.65 -21.47
C TYR A 131 -6.74 11.22 -21.51
N ASP A 132 -7.56 11.00 -20.49
CA ASP A 132 -8.88 11.64 -20.33
C ASP A 132 -8.78 12.92 -19.49
N ALA A 133 -7.62 13.19 -18.87
CA ALA A 133 -7.48 14.34 -17.99
C ALA A 133 -7.23 15.63 -18.80
N PRO A 134 -7.96 16.74 -18.52
CA PRO A 134 -7.91 17.96 -19.32
C PRO A 134 -6.51 18.54 -19.51
N GLN A 135 -5.63 18.40 -18.52
CA GLN A 135 -4.26 18.90 -18.55
C GLN A 135 -3.39 18.25 -19.64
N TYR A 136 -3.75 17.05 -20.13
CA TYR A 136 -2.99 16.36 -21.17
C TYR A 136 -3.59 16.54 -22.57
N ALA A 137 -4.82 17.05 -22.68
CA ALA A 137 -5.52 17.24 -23.96
C ALA A 137 -4.69 17.99 -25.04
N PRO A 138 -3.93 19.07 -24.71
CA PRO A 138 -3.12 19.77 -25.71
C PRO A 138 -2.01 18.92 -26.33
N HIS A 139 -1.55 17.88 -25.63
CA HIS A 139 -0.40 17.07 -26.05
C HIS A 139 -0.80 15.79 -26.79
N LEU A 140 -2.07 15.35 -26.68
CA LEU A 140 -2.52 14.07 -27.21
C LEU A 140 -2.31 13.93 -28.72
N ALA A 141 -2.47 15.02 -29.48
CA ALA A 141 -2.26 15.02 -30.93
C ALA A 141 -0.81 14.67 -31.30
N ALA A 142 0.16 15.31 -30.65
CA ALA A 142 1.58 15.02 -30.86
C ALA A 142 1.97 13.62 -30.37
N TRP A 143 1.33 13.13 -29.32
CA TRP A 143 1.64 11.84 -28.72
C TRP A 143 1.06 10.65 -29.49
N LYS A 144 0.06 10.83 -30.37
CA LYS A 144 -0.46 9.75 -31.23
C LYS A 144 0.61 9.13 -32.14
N GLU A 145 1.57 9.95 -32.57
CA GLU A 145 2.66 9.51 -33.44
C GLU A 145 3.82 8.87 -32.66
N ARG A 146 3.83 9.03 -31.33
CA ARG A 146 4.85 8.47 -30.43
C ARG A 146 4.51 7.04 -30.06
N TRP A 147 5.43 6.11 -30.31
CA TRP A 147 5.22 4.68 -30.08
C TRP A 147 4.86 4.36 -28.62
N GLU A 148 5.35 5.16 -27.68
CA GLU A 148 5.12 5.04 -26.24
C GLU A 148 3.63 5.20 -25.88
N PHE A 149 2.91 6.09 -26.59
CA PHE A 149 1.52 6.43 -26.28
C PHE A 149 0.52 5.90 -27.29
N LYS A 150 0.99 5.53 -28.48
CA LYS A 150 0.18 5.04 -29.60
C LYS A 150 -0.76 3.90 -29.21
N SER A 151 -0.31 2.94 -28.40
CA SER A 151 -1.14 1.79 -27.99
C SER A 151 -2.31 2.17 -27.06
N TYR A 152 -2.14 3.22 -26.24
CA TYR A 152 -3.18 3.72 -25.34
C TYR A 152 -4.19 4.56 -26.12
N LEU A 153 -3.70 5.47 -26.96
CA LEU A 153 -4.54 6.40 -27.72
C LEU A 153 -5.28 5.73 -28.89
N ASN A 154 -4.74 4.65 -29.47
CA ASN A 154 -5.41 3.91 -30.54
C ASN A 154 -6.52 2.97 -30.05
N ARG A 155 -6.40 2.43 -28.82
CA ARG A 155 -7.44 1.57 -28.22
C ARG A 155 -8.78 2.31 -28.07
N GLN A 156 -8.76 3.64 -28.02
CA GLN A 156 -9.93 4.51 -27.98
C GLN A 156 -10.88 4.34 -29.19
N ARG A 157 -10.38 3.97 -30.37
CA ARG A 157 -11.20 3.88 -31.60
C ARG A 157 -11.92 2.55 -31.78
N GLY A 158 -11.58 1.50 -31.03
CA GLY A 158 -12.14 0.16 -31.19
C GLY A 158 -13.25 -0.22 -30.20
N ALA A 159 -13.38 0.49 -29.08
CA ALA A 159 -14.32 0.15 -28.02
C ALA A 159 -15.25 1.33 -27.73
N GLY A 160 -16.38 1.37 -28.45
CA GLY A 160 -17.54 2.09 -27.95
C GLY A 160 -17.96 1.51 -26.60
N GLY A 161 -18.00 2.38 -25.59
CA GLY A 161 -18.84 2.26 -24.39
C GLY A 161 -18.83 0.93 -23.64
N GLY A 162 -17.91 0.76 -22.70
CA GLY A 162 -17.98 -0.32 -21.72
C GLY A 162 -17.32 0.05 -20.41
N ARG A 163 -18.03 0.82 -19.57
CA ARG A 163 -17.73 0.91 -18.13
C ARG A 163 -17.76 -0.52 -17.57
N ARG A 164 -16.60 -1.09 -17.24
CA ARG A 164 -16.56 -2.25 -16.34
C ARG A 164 -16.69 -1.72 -14.91
N LYS A 165 -17.83 -2.03 -14.30
CA LYS A 165 -18.06 -1.95 -12.85
C LYS A 165 -17.15 -2.93 -12.12
#